data_AF-A0A9W6L2Z1-F1
#
_entry.id   AF-A0A9W6L2Z1-F1
#
_cell.length_a   1.000
_cell.length_b   1.000
_cell.length_c   1.000
_cell.angle_alpha   90.00
_cell.angle_beta   90.00
_cell.angle_gamma   90.00
#
_symmetry.space_group_name_H-M   'P 1'
#
loop_
_entity.id
_entity.type
_entity.pdbx_description
1 polymer ?
#
loop_
_entity_poly.entity_id
_entity_poly.type
_entity_poly.pdbx_seq_one_letter_code
_entity_poly.pdbx_strand_id
1 'polypeptide(L)'
;MWEPVGPLPAHVYWKRRWLALVSVIAFFVVIGFSVAALTRPTPSPGPTDEATSRAANSSALPSGSSVASVAPSTGATTDPTTGTPSAEPGTSADAPLSATGVPIGTSVPGTTTSGGTSPGASAEGGPASTTDESKRPDDTPRASVPVPPTEPAPPTGPPPCTNDMIAVGAEIDAPQHKVGDRPELRLTVVNISNQACVRDLDGALQEIVVWDRPIKTRLWSSNDCVNPSTQDLRTLVPGQPVAFEVTWSGLSSNPGCTAARTRLPAGDYTLLTRVADKISGPTHFTLTPA
;
A
#
# COMPACT_ATOMS: atom_id res chain seq x y z
N MET A 1 12.12 -40.20 23.55
CA MET A 1 12.87 -39.01 23.98
C MET A 1 12.85 -38.02 22.83
N TRP A 2 12.05 -36.96 22.90
CA TRP A 2 12.02 -35.89 21.89
C TRP A 2 12.43 -34.61 22.59
N GLU A 3 13.66 -34.16 22.34
CA GLU A 3 14.18 -32.89 22.85
C GLU A 3 14.07 -31.84 21.73
N PRO A 4 13.18 -30.84 21.86
CA PRO A 4 13.01 -29.82 20.84
C PRO A 4 14.13 -28.77 20.95
N VAL A 5 15.10 -28.83 20.03
CA VAL A 5 16.16 -27.83 19.91
C VAL A 5 15.69 -26.60 19.12
N GLY A 6 15.64 -25.44 19.79
CA GLY A 6 15.32 -24.16 19.16
C GLY A 6 15.10 -23.04 20.20
N PRO A 7 15.88 -21.95 20.21
CA PRO A 7 15.88 -20.94 21.27
C PRO A 7 14.75 -19.91 21.13
N LEU A 8 13.51 -20.37 21.03
CA LEU A 8 12.32 -19.53 21.21
C LEU A 8 11.97 -19.51 22.70
N PRO A 9 11.66 -18.35 23.31
CA PRO A 9 11.37 -18.28 24.74
C PRO A 9 10.18 -19.19 25.07
N ALA A 10 10.38 -20.15 25.97
CA ALA A 10 9.41 -21.20 26.34
C ALA A 10 8.00 -20.65 26.67
N HIS A 11 7.96 -19.40 27.12
CA HIS A 11 6.75 -18.60 27.34
C HIS A 11 5.82 -18.50 26.11
N VAL A 12 6.33 -18.36 24.87
CA VAL A 12 5.48 -18.23 23.65
C VAL A 12 4.87 -19.57 23.28
N TYR A 13 5.66 -20.65 23.38
CA TYR A 13 5.17 -22.02 23.18
C TYR A 13 4.08 -22.37 24.20
N TRP A 14 4.31 -22.07 25.47
CA TRP A 14 3.30 -22.25 26.52
C TRP A 14 2.05 -21.39 26.29
N LYS A 15 2.18 -20.09 25.95
CA LYS A 15 1.01 -19.24 25.62
C LYS A 15 0.17 -19.84 24.48
N ARG A 16 0.78 -20.26 23.37
CA ARG A 16 0.05 -20.87 22.24
C ARG A 16 -0.60 -22.21 22.63
N ARG A 17 0.08 -23.04 23.45
CA ARG A 17 -0.45 -24.32 23.93
C ARG A 17 -1.60 -24.17 24.94
N TRP A 18 -1.57 -23.15 25.79
CA TRP A 18 -2.68 -22.78 26.68
C TRP A 18 -3.87 -22.21 25.90
N LEU A 19 -3.65 -21.34 24.92
CA LEU A 19 -4.72 -20.83 24.05
C LEU A 19 -5.43 -21.98 23.29
N ALA A 20 -4.67 -22.94 22.77
CA ALA A 20 -5.24 -24.13 22.13
C ALA A 20 -6.08 -24.97 23.12
N LEU A 21 -5.58 -25.25 24.33
CA LEU A 21 -6.34 -25.99 25.35
C LEU A 21 -7.62 -25.26 25.78
N VAL A 22 -7.56 -23.96 26.03
CA VAL A 22 -8.75 -23.15 26.40
C VAL A 22 -9.78 -23.13 25.27
N SER A 23 -9.33 -22.99 24.01
CA SER A 23 -10.23 -23.05 22.84
C SER A 23 -10.93 -24.39 22.70
N VAL A 24 -10.21 -25.51 22.89
CA VAL A 24 -10.78 -26.86 22.86
C VAL A 24 -11.78 -27.07 24.01
N ILE A 25 -11.44 -26.64 25.23
CA ILE A 25 -12.35 -26.73 26.38
C ILE A 25 -13.62 -25.91 26.15
N ALA A 26 -13.49 -24.67 25.66
CA ALA A 26 -14.64 -23.81 25.35
C ALA A 26 -15.55 -24.44 24.27
N PHE A 27 -14.98 -25.07 23.24
CA PHE A 27 -15.73 -25.80 22.22
C PHE A 27 -16.54 -26.96 22.80
N PHE A 28 -15.94 -27.78 23.68
CA PHE A 28 -16.68 -28.85 24.37
C PHE A 28 -17.75 -28.34 25.33
N VAL A 29 -17.51 -27.22 26.03
CA VAL A 29 -18.53 -26.59 26.90
C VAL A 29 -19.71 -26.08 26.09
N VAL A 30 -19.47 -25.42 24.95
CA VAL A 30 -20.54 -24.96 24.04
C VAL A 30 -21.34 -26.14 23.50
N ILE A 31 -20.69 -27.20 23.01
CA ILE A 31 -21.37 -28.41 22.54
C ILE A 31 -22.21 -29.04 23.67
N GLY A 32 -21.66 -29.18 24.87
CA GLY A 32 -22.37 -29.70 26.03
C GLY A 32 -23.61 -28.87 26.38
N PHE A 33 -23.50 -27.54 26.34
CA PHE A 33 -24.62 -26.63 26.60
C PHE A 33 -25.68 -26.67 25.49
N SER A 34 -25.29 -26.77 24.21
CA SER A 34 -26.20 -26.93 23.07
C SER A 34 -26.96 -28.26 23.13
N VAL A 35 -26.29 -29.38 23.44
CA VAL A 35 -26.95 -30.68 23.64
C VAL A 35 -27.89 -30.62 24.84
N ALA A 36 -27.46 -30.05 25.96
CA ALA A 36 -28.30 -29.88 27.15
C ALA A 36 -29.48 -28.91 26.95
N ALA A 37 -29.43 -28.02 25.96
CA ALA A 37 -30.56 -27.18 25.57
C ALA A 37 -31.58 -27.95 24.72
N LEU A 38 -31.10 -28.84 23.83
CA LEU A 38 -31.94 -29.70 22.98
C LEU A 38 -32.64 -30.83 23.75
N THR A 39 -32.11 -31.25 24.90
CA THR A 39 -32.71 -32.31 25.75
C THR A 39 -33.64 -31.80 26.86
N ARG A 40 -33.98 -30.50 26.90
CA ARG A 40 -34.93 -29.96 27.90
C ARG A 40 -36.36 -30.20 27.44
N PRO A 41 -37.21 -30.89 28.24
CA PRO A 41 -38.64 -30.98 27.95
C PRO A 41 -39.27 -29.59 27.97
N THR A 42 -40.02 -29.26 26.92
CA THR A 42 -40.79 -28.01 26.81
C THR A 42 -41.98 -28.02 27.78
N PRO A 43 -42.13 -27.04 28.69
CA PRO A 43 -43.35 -26.90 29.48
C PRO A 43 -44.52 -26.50 28.57
N SER A 44 -45.64 -27.23 28.66
CA SER A 44 -46.86 -26.91 27.91
C SER A 44 -47.57 -25.70 28.52
N PRO A 45 -47.85 -24.62 27.76
CA PRO A 45 -48.67 -23.53 28.24
C PRO A 45 -50.16 -23.92 28.22
N GLY A 46 -50.81 -23.84 29.38
CA GLY A 46 -52.27 -23.81 29.48
C GLY A 46 -52.82 -22.40 29.21
N PRO A 47 -54.12 -22.25 28.92
CA PRO A 47 -54.73 -20.96 28.57
C PRO A 47 -55.18 -20.14 29.79
N THR A 48 -55.78 -18.98 29.49
CA THR A 48 -56.61 -18.08 30.32
C THR A 48 -55.93 -16.99 31.19
N ASP A 49 -56.14 -15.75 30.71
CA ASP A 49 -56.74 -14.60 31.41
C ASP A 49 -55.88 -13.42 31.92
N GLU A 50 -56.45 -12.23 31.69
CA GLU A 50 -55.91 -10.90 31.97
C GLU A 50 -55.89 -10.57 33.46
N ALA A 51 -54.86 -9.82 33.90
CA ALA A 51 -55.03 -8.84 34.98
C ALA A 51 -54.00 -7.70 34.89
N THR A 52 -54.49 -6.51 34.54
CA THR A 52 -54.16 -5.21 35.14
C THR A 52 -52.80 -5.04 35.85
N SER A 53 -51.96 -4.14 35.32
CA SER A 53 -51.33 -3.07 36.12
C SER A 53 -50.94 -1.87 35.26
N ARG A 54 -51.22 -0.67 35.77
CA ARG A 54 -51.19 0.62 35.06
C ARG A 54 -50.42 1.64 35.91
N ALA A 55 -49.32 2.19 35.41
CA ALA A 55 -48.70 3.39 35.99
C ALA A 55 -47.81 4.13 34.99
N ALA A 56 -48.17 5.40 34.72
CA ALA A 56 -47.35 6.58 34.37
C ALA A 56 -46.15 6.47 33.37
N ASN A 57 -45.81 7.48 32.57
CA ASN A 57 -46.14 8.91 32.62
C ASN A 57 -45.87 9.57 31.26
N SER A 58 -46.75 10.47 30.76
CA SER A 58 -46.42 11.61 29.85
C SER A 58 -47.68 12.32 29.33
N SER A 59 -48.03 13.42 29.99
CA SER A 59 -48.82 14.55 29.46
C SER A 59 -47.84 15.70 29.16
N ALA A 60 -48.06 16.68 28.27
CA ALA A 60 -49.03 16.86 27.17
C ALA A 60 -48.54 18.03 26.29
N LEU A 61 -49.05 18.16 25.06
CA LEU A 61 -48.99 19.41 24.27
C LEU A 61 -49.99 20.45 24.82
N PRO A 62 -49.85 21.72 24.41
CA PRO A 62 -51.01 22.55 24.08
C PRO A 62 -51.02 22.99 22.60
N SER A 63 -52.24 23.22 22.08
CA SER A 63 -52.56 23.55 20.68
C SER A 63 -52.98 25.02 20.49
N GLY A 64 -53.04 25.47 19.23
CA GLY A 64 -53.85 26.63 18.79
C GLY A 64 -53.00 27.73 18.10
N SER A 65 -52.96 27.84 16.76
CA SER A 65 -54.02 28.22 15.80
C SER A 65 -54.26 29.73 15.66
N SER A 66 -53.87 30.28 14.51
CA SER A 66 -54.56 31.39 13.84
C SER A 66 -54.39 31.25 12.31
N VAL A 67 -55.29 31.88 11.54
CA VAL A 67 -55.63 31.54 10.14
C VAL A 67 -55.58 32.79 9.24
N ALA A 68 -55.58 32.59 7.90
CA ALA A 68 -55.81 33.55 6.80
C ALA A 68 -54.56 34.32 6.27
N SER A 69 -54.45 34.67 4.98
CA SER A 69 -55.10 34.23 3.71
C SER A 69 -54.37 34.84 2.48
N VAL A 70 -54.77 34.44 1.26
CA VAL A 70 -54.55 35.03 -0.09
C VAL A 70 -53.14 35.15 -0.74
N ALA A 71 -53.13 34.92 -2.06
CA ALA A 71 -52.08 35.20 -3.06
C ALA A 71 -52.51 36.41 -3.94
N PRO A 72 -51.89 36.81 -5.10
CA PRO A 72 -50.73 36.27 -5.85
C PRO A 72 -49.75 37.33 -6.46
N SER A 73 -48.90 36.88 -7.41
CA SER A 73 -48.35 37.62 -8.59
C SER A 73 -46.91 38.20 -8.64
N THR A 74 -46.08 37.55 -9.48
CA THR A 74 -45.20 38.07 -10.57
C THR A 74 -44.16 39.20 -10.38
N GLY A 75 -42.92 38.91 -10.79
CA GLY A 75 -41.83 39.86 -11.16
C GLY A 75 -40.46 39.20 -10.94
N ALA A 76 -39.79 38.54 -11.91
CA ALA A 76 -39.17 39.00 -13.18
C ALA A 76 -37.78 39.64 -13.01
N THR A 77 -36.83 39.28 -13.90
CA THR A 77 -35.54 39.99 -14.20
C THR A 77 -34.42 39.82 -13.14
N THR A 78 -33.17 39.41 -13.40
CA THR A 78 -32.44 38.98 -14.63
C THR A 78 -31.22 38.10 -14.28
N ASP A 79 -30.96 37.10 -15.10
CA ASP A 79 -29.62 36.71 -15.58
C ASP A 79 -29.50 37.32 -17.00
N PRO A 80 -28.33 37.77 -17.54
CA PRO A 80 -27.33 36.83 -18.07
C PRO A 80 -25.85 37.30 -18.14
N THR A 81 -25.00 36.41 -18.69
CA THR A 81 -23.78 36.67 -19.50
C THR A 81 -22.44 36.54 -18.75
N THR A 82 -21.76 35.39 -18.81
CA THR A 82 -20.85 34.91 -19.89
C THR A 82 -19.59 35.77 -20.07
N GLY A 83 -18.42 35.20 -19.78
CA GLY A 83 -17.11 35.85 -19.91
C GLY A 83 -16.03 34.91 -20.47
N THR A 84 -16.01 34.72 -21.78
CA THR A 84 -14.93 34.11 -22.57
C THR A 84 -15.09 34.64 -24.00
N PRO A 85 -14.08 35.31 -24.57
CA PRO A 85 -13.39 34.67 -25.71
C PRO A 85 -11.90 35.06 -25.92
N SER A 86 -11.24 34.18 -26.69
CA SER A 86 -10.24 34.46 -27.74
C SER A 86 -8.87 35.11 -27.45
N ALA A 87 -7.86 34.25 -27.60
CA ALA A 87 -6.88 34.24 -28.72
C ALA A 87 -5.63 35.16 -28.73
N GLU A 88 -4.50 34.48 -28.90
CA GLU A 88 -3.25 34.86 -29.59
C GLU A 88 -3.47 35.45 -31.02
N PRO A 89 -2.45 36.02 -31.72
CA PRO A 89 -1.01 35.75 -31.59
C PRO A 89 -0.04 36.95 -31.59
N GLY A 90 1.21 36.69 -31.22
CA GLY A 90 2.33 37.65 -31.22
C GLY A 90 3.54 37.18 -32.03
N THR A 91 3.46 37.20 -33.36
CA THR A 91 4.60 36.94 -34.25
C THR A 91 5.61 38.09 -34.18
N SER A 92 6.90 37.78 -34.10
CA SER A 92 7.97 38.70 -34.49
C SER A 92 9.08 37.92 -35.18
N ALA A 93 9.23 38.16 -36.47
CA ALA A 93 10.34 37.67 -37.26
C ALA A 93 11.22 38.87 -37.62
N ASP A 94 12.54 38.73 -37.40
CA ASP A 94 13.52 39.57 -38.06
C ASP A 94 14.77 38.74 -38.36
N ALA A 95 15.41 39.04 -39.49
CA ALA A 95 16.50 38.26 -40.09
C ALA A 95 17.24 39.17 -41.09
N PRO A 96 18.26 38.69 -41.83
CA PRO A 96 19.42 37.86 -41.47
C PRO A 96 20.74 38.61 -41.76
N LEU A 97 21.90 38.14 -41.27
CA LEU A 97 23.20 38.43 -41.93
C LEU A 97 24.20 37.26 -41.82
N SER A 98 25.08 37.18 -42.82
CA SER A 98 25.90 36.01 -43.19
C SER A 98 27.35 36.01 -42.66
N ALA A 99 27.93 34.81 -42.48
CA ALA A 99 29.34 34.43 -42.76
C ALA A 99 29.48 32.91 -42.44
N THR A 100 29.64 31.97 -43.38
CA THR A 100 30.78 31.71 -44.30
C THR A 100 32.11 31.45 -43.56
N GLY A 101 32.60 30.18 -43.54
CA GLY A 101 33.93 29.86 -43.01
C GLY A 101 34.24 28.38 -42.75
N VAL A 102 34.56 27.60 -43.79
CA VAL A 102 35.24 26.29 -43.71
C VAL A 102 36.43 26.36 -44.69
N PRO A 103 37.67 26.10 -44.24
CA PRO A 103 38.37 24.84 -44.60
C PRO A 103 39.08 24.20 -43.38
N ILE A 104 39.05 22.88 -43.22
CA ILE A 104 40.04 21.91 -43.75
C ILE A 104 41.50 22.26 -43.36
N GLY A 105 42.07 21.44 -42.47
CA GLY A 105 43.50 21.47 -42.09
C GLY A 105 44.01 20.06 -41.79
N THR A 106 44.41 19.33 -42.82
CA THR A 106 44.93 17.96 -42.72
C THR A 106 46.45 17.97 -42.57
N SER A 107 47.00 17.40 -41.50
CA SER A 107 48.41 16.95 -41.48
C SER A 107 48.70 15.89 -40.40
N VAL A 108 49.28 14.79 -40.88
CA VAL A 108 49.88 13.62 -40.19
C VAL A 108 51.21 13.43 -40.97
N PRO A 109 52.40 13.12 -40.40
CA PRO A 109 52.61 11.82 -39.74
C PRO A 109 53.73 11.63 -38.67
N GLY A 110 53.63 10.49 -37.97
CA GLY A 110 54.73 9.73 -37.36
C GLY A 110 55.11 10.07 -35.90
N THR A 111 55.77 9.23 -35.08
CA THR A 111 56.20 7.80 -35.10
C THR A 111 56.70 7.52 -33.65
N THR A 112 56.49 6.42 -32.89
CA THR A 112 56.70 4.95 -33.10
C THR A 112 56.07 4.12 -31.94
N THR A 113 55.96 2.78 -32.07
CA THR A 113 56.40 1.67 -31.16
C THR A 113 56.46 1.90 -29.62
N SER A 114 55.99 1.05 -28.68
CA SER A 114 55.50 -0.37 -28.60
C SER A 114 54.64 -0.53 -27.31
N GLY A 115 53.85 -1.58 -27.04
CA GLY A 115 53.52 -2.81 -27.77
C GLY A 115 52.88 -3.88 -26.85
N GLY A 116 52.10 -4.82 -27.41
CA GLY A 116 51.56 -6.04 -26.76
C GLY A 116 50.28 -5.87 -25.89
N THR A 117 49.32 -6.80 -25.83
CA THR A 117 49.11 -8.05 -26.59
C THR A 117 47.61 -8.43 -26.58
N SER A 118 47.10 -8.92 -27.70
CA SER A 118 45.84 -9.68 -27.86
C SER A 118 46.13 -10.79 -28.91
N PRO A 119 45.53 -11.99 -28.88
CA PRO A 119 44.10 -12.26 -29.09
C PRO A 119 43.46 -13.02 -27.90
N GLY A 120 42.15 -12.95 -27.63
CA GLY A 120 41.06 -13.58 -28.42
C GLY A 120 40.73 -14.98 -27.84
N ALA A 121 39.49 -15.47 -27.77
CA ALA A 121 38.21 -14.92 -28.18
C ALA A 121 37.05 -15.66 -27.46
N SER A 122 35.82 -15.44 -27.91
CA SER A 122 34.60 -16.22 -27.65
C SER A 122 33.90 -16.03 -26.32
N ALA A 123 32.76 -15.35 -26.43
CA ALA A 123 31.67 -15.35 -25.48
C ALA A 123 31.16 -16.76 -25.17
N GLU A 124 30.68 -16.95 -23.95
CA GLU A 124 29.61 -17.89 -23.66
C GLU A 124 28.52 -17.13 -22.90
N GLY A 125 27.34 -17.02 -23.52
CA GLY A 125 26.21 -16.30 -22.96
C GLY A 125 25.54 -17.13 -21.87
N GLY A 126 25.91 -16.90 -20.61
CA GLY A 126 25.05 -17.26 -19.49
C GLY A 126 23.72 -16.50 -19.60
N PRO A 127 22.56 -17.13 -19.32
CA PRO A 127 21.29 -16.43 -19.37
C PRO A 127 21.30 -15.26 -18.39
N ALA A 128 20.84 -14.09 -18.85
CA ALA A 128 20.61 -12.94 -17.98
C ALA A 128 19.72 -13.39 -16.81
N SER A 129 20.29 -13.41 -15.60
CA SER A 129 19.65 -14.05 -14.45
C SER A 129 18.39 -13.28 -14.08
N THR A 130 17.23 -13.91 -14.23
CA THR A 130 15.91 -13.33 -13.93
C THR A 130 15.63 -13.29 -12.42
N THR A 131 16.61 -12.85 -11.64
CA THR A 131 16.68 -13.03 -10.17
C THR A 131 16.64 -11.69 -9.43
N ASP A 132 16.27 -10.62 -10.12
CA ASP A 132 16.42 -9.24 -9.68
C ASP A 132 15.04 -8.57 -9.50
N GLU A 133 14.22 -9.19 -8.65
CA GLU A 133 12.89 -8.68 -8.28
C GLU A 133 12.55 -9.16 -6.85
N SER A 134 13.50 -8.97 -5.94
CA SER A 134 13.35 -9.23 -4.51
C SER A 134 13.24 -7.90 -3.76
N LYS A 135 12.57 -7.93 -2.60
CA LYS A 135 12.39 -6.74 -1.79
C LYS A 135 13.59 -6.50 -0.90
N ARG A 136 14.17 -5.30 -1.01
CA ARG A 136 15.36 -4.89 -0.27
C ARG A 136 15.07 -3.65 0.58
N PRO A 137 15.69 -3.48 1.76
CA PRO A 137 15.76 -2.16 2.39
C PRO A 137 16.35 -1.14 1.42
N ASP A 138 15.72 0.03 1.36
CA ASP A 138 16.19 1.15 0.57
C ASP A 138 16.88 2.16 1.48
N ASP A 139 18.17 2.37 1.20
CA ASP A 139 19.08 3.22 1.98
C ASP A 139 19.08 4.70 1.48
N THR A 140 18.26 5.03 0.48
CA THR A 140 18.17 6.38 -0.11
C THR A 140 17.65 7.39 0.91
N PRO A 141 18.40 8.48 1.21
CA PRO A 141 17.98 9.48 2.19
C PRO A 141 16.62 10.08 1.85
N ARG A 142 15.69 10.00 2.81
CA ARG A 142 14.31 10.47 2.64
C ARG A 142 14.03 11.72 3.47
N ALA A 143 13.23 12.63 2.91
CA ALA A 143 12.75 13.79 3.63
C ALA A 143 12.00 13.37 4.91
N SER A 144 12.42 13.90 6.06
CA SER A 144 11.73 13.69 7.34
C SER A 144 10.42 14.47 7.35
N VAL A 145 9.33 13.81 7.76
CA VAL A 145 8.05 14.48 8.01
C VAL A 145 8.15 15.23 9.35
N PRO A 146 7.60 16.46 9.49
CA PRO A 146 7.68 17.21 10.75
C PRO A 146 7.21 16.41 11.96
N VAL A 147 8.08 16.28 12.96
CA VAL A 147 7.90 15.40 14.11
C VAL A 147 7.16 16.15 15.24
N PRO A 148 6.00 15.66 15.72
CA PRO A 148 5.41 16.17 16.96
C PRO A 148 6.32 15.81 18.15
N PRO A 149 6.33 16.60 19.26
CA PRO A 149 7.22 16.36 20.38
C PRO A 149 7.20 14.90 20.86
N THR A 150 8.35 14.24 20.80
CA THR A 150 8.44 12.81 21.14
C THR A 150 8.28 12.61 22.64
N GLU A 151 7.29 11.81 23.02
CA GLU A 151 7.08 11.45 24.42
C GLU A 151 8.14 10.41 24.86
N PRO A 152 8.69 10.50 26.09
CA PRO A 152 9.71 9.56 26.55
C PRO A 152 9.24 8.10 26.46
N ALA A 153 10.09 7.23 25.94
CA ALA A 153 9.78 5.81 25.89
C ALA A 153 9.59 5.26 27.32
N PRO A 154 8.57 4.41 27.58
CA PRO A 154 8.34 3.84 28.90
C PRO A 154 9.51 2.94 29.34
N PRO A 155 9.71 2.73 30.64
CA PRO A 155 10.87 2.00 31.18
C PRO A 155 10.96 0.52 30.74
N THR A 156 9.90 -0.01 30.15
CA THR A 156 9.83 -1.35 29.55
C THR A 156 10.38 -1.42 28.12
N GLY A 157 10.83 -0.29 27.55
CA GLY A 157 11.12 -0.15 26.12
C GLY A 157 9.87 0.18 25.29
N PRO A 158 10.03 0.47 23.98
CA PRO A 158 8.92 0.91 23.13
C PRO A 158 7.83 -0.17 22.98
N PRO A 159 6.53 0.19 23.04
CA PRO A 159 5.42 -0.76 22.84
C PRO A 159 5.35 -1.25 21.39
N PRO A 160 4.60 -2.32 21.09
CA PRO A 160 4.34 -2.71 19.70
C PRO A 160 3.50 -1.66 18.96
N CYS A 161 3.86 -1.34 17.72
CA CYS A 161 3.10 -0.41 16.88
C CYS A 161 1.74 -1.00 16.49
N THR A 162 0.65 -0.28 16.81
CA THR A 162 -0.67 -0.57 16.23
C THR A 162 -0.75 -0.06 14.79
N ASN A 163 -1.80 -0.46 14.07
CA ASN A 163 -2.03 -0.01 12.69
C ASN A 163 -2.40 1.48 12.60
N ASP A 164 -2.86 2.10 13.69
CA ASP A 164 -3.19 3.53 13.74
C ASP A 164 -1.97 4.40 14.06
N MET A 165 -0.93 3.82 14.69
CA MET A 165 0.35 4.48 14.92
C MET A 165 1.20 4.60 13.65
N ILE A 166 0.86 3.87 12.57
CA ILE A 166 1.65 3.85 11.33
C ILE A 166 0.85 4.26 10.09
N ALA A 167 1.51 5.01 9.21
CA ALA A 167 1.14 5.16 7.81
C ALA A 167 1.95 4.18 6.94
N VAL A 168 1.32 3.63 5.92
CA VAL A 168 1.97 2.81 4.88
C VAL A 168 1.76 3.50 3.54
N GLY A 169 2.84 3.71 2.79
CA GLY A 169 2.84 4.36 1.48
C GLY A 169 3.22 3.41 0.34
N ALA A 170 2.67 3.67 -0.84
CA ALA A 170 3.00 3.02 -2.10
C ALA A 170 3.61 4.07 -3.03
N GLU A 171 4.78 3.79 -3.61
CA GLU A 171 5.53 4.78 -4.36
C GLU A 171 6.21 4.15 -5.58
N ILE A 172 6.44 4.98 -6.59
CA ILE A 172 7.12 4.64 -7.84
C ILE A 172 8.02 5.82 -8.20
N ASP A 173 9.18 5.56 -8.80
CA ASP A 173 10.19 6.57 -9.12
C ASP A 173 9.72 7.64 -10.11
N ALA A 174 8.82 7.28 -11.05
CA ALA A 174 8.14 8.25 -11.91
C ALA A 174 6.63 7.94 -12.08
N PRO A 175 5.77 8.94 -12.33
CA PRO A 175 4.36 8.71 -12.64
C PRO A 175 4.14 8.09 -14.03
N GLN A 176 5.16 8.09 -14.89
CA GLN A 176 5.10 7.57 -16.26
C GLN A 176 6.40 6.84 -16.61
N HIS A 177 6.27 5.65 -17.19
CA HIS A 177 7.36 4.83 -17.72
C HIS A 177 7.02 4.33 -19.12
N LYS A 178 7.99 3.78 -19.84
CA LYS A 178 7.76 3.06 -21.09
C LYS A 178 7.56 1.57 -20.86
N VAL A 179 6.79 0.94 -21.75
CA VAL A 179 6.67 -0.53 -21.85
C VAL A 179 8.03 -1.10 -22.25
N GLY A 180 8.80 -1.56 -21.26
CA GLY A 180 10.19 -1.98 -21.46
C GLY A 180 11.05 -1.66 -20.24
N ASP A 181 10.75 -0.53 -19.58
CA ASP A 181 11.46 -0.02 -18.41
C ASP A 181 11.35 -0.96 -17.21
N ARG A 182 12.18 -0.68 -16.20
CA ARG A 182 12.16 -1.39 -14.91
C ARG A 182 11.97 -0.41 -13.74
N PRO A 183 10.74 0.01 -13.42
CA PRO A 183 10.47 1.00 -12.38
C PRO A 183 10.88 0.52 -10.98
N GLU A 184 11.25 1.46 -10.11
CA GLU A 184 11.54 1.22 -8.70
C GLU A 184 10.25 1.37 -7.89
N LEU A 185 9.67 0.25 -7.45
CA LEU A 185 8.45 0.23 -6.65
C LEU A 185 8.80 0.19 -5.16
N ARG A 186 8.35 1.19 -4.41
CA ARG A 186 8.70 1.38 -2.99
C ARG A 186 7.49 1.25 -2.07
N LEU A 187 7.69 0.55 -0.96
CA LEU A 187 6.83 0.51 0.22
C LEU A 187 7.47 1.36 1.29
N THR A 188 6.74 2.35 1.81
CA THR A 188 7.19 3.17 2.93
C THR A 188 6.35 2.93 4.18
N VAL A 189 6.99 2.94 5.35
CA VAL A 189 6.34 2.85 6.67
C VAL A 189 6.80 4.03 7.51
N VAL A 190 5.86 4.81 8.05
CA VAL A 190 6.14 5.98 8.89
C VAL A 190 5.37 5.84 10.19
N ASN A 191 6.03 6.00 11.34
CA ASN A 191 5.35 6.18 12.61
C ASN A 191 4.76 7.61 12.65
N ILE A 192 3.44 7.70 12.67
CA ILE A 192 2.68 8.96 12.69
C ILE A 192 2.18 9.33 14.10
N SER A 193 2.48 8.50 15.11
CA SER A 193 2.25 8.83 16.52
C SER A 193 3.38 9.67 17.11
N ASN A 194 3.19 10.19 18.32
CA ASN A 194 4.19 10.93 19.09
C ASN A 194 5.16 10.03 19.90
N GLN A 195 5.01 8.71 19.85
CA GLN A 195 5.79 7.77 20.66
C GLN A 195 6.49 6.74 19.77
N ALA A 196 7.77 6.45 20.05
CA ALA A 196 8.46 5.35 19.40
C ALA A 196 7.78 4.00 19.71
N CYS A 197 7.75 3.09 18.73
CA CYS A 197 7.13 1.76 18.87
C CYS A 197 7.90 0.71 18.03
N VAL A 198 7.73 -0.58 18.31
CA VAL A 198 8.35 -1.68 17.55
C VAL A 198 7.33 -2.31 16.59
N ARG A 199 7.71 -2.51 15.32
CA ARG A 199 6.91 -3.27 14.34
C ARG A 199 7.77 -4.36 13.72
N ASP A 200 7.17 -5.53 13.49
CA ASP A 200 7.74 -6.54 12.62
C ASP A 200 7.46 -6.16 11.17
N LEU A 201 8.53 -5.91 10.42
CA LEU A 201 8.54 -5.58 9.00
C LEU A 201 9.05 -6.76 8.18
N ASP A 202 8.84 -7.99 8.63
CA ASP A 202 9.21 -9.20 7.89
C ASP A 202 8.77 -9.18 6.41
N GLY A 203 9.62 -9.70 5.53
CA GLY A 203 9.37 -9.72 4.08
C GLY A 203 8.06 -10.42 3.68
N ALA A 204 7.62 -11.44 4.42
CA ALA A 204 6.34 -12.12 4.16
C ALA A 204 5.12 -11.31 4.66
N LEU A 205 5.30 -10.38 5.60
CA LEU A 205 4.26 -9.43 6.04
C LEU A 205 4.14 -8.24 5.08
N GLN A 206 5.21 -7.89 4.36
CA GLN A 206 5.21 -6.80 3.40
C GLN A 206 4.81 -7.27 1.99
N GLU A 207 3.88 -6.61 1.31
CA GLU A 207 3.58 -6.87 -0.11
C GLU A 207 3.51 -5.57 -0.92
N ILE A 208 4.05 -5.57 -2.14
CA ILE A 208 3.88 -4.52 -3.15
C ILE A 208 3.11 -5.16 -4.31
N VAL A 209 2.04 -4.54 -4.77
CA VAL A 209 1.10 -5.14 -5.75
C VAL A 209 0.74 -4.13 -6.84
N VAL A 210 0.86 -4.55 -8.10
CA VAL A 210 0.40 -3.79 -9.26
C VAL A 210 -0.96 -4.34 -9.71
N TRP A 211 -1.92 -3.44 -9.84
CA TRP A 211 -3.29 -3.67 -10.30
C TRP A 211 -3.54 -2.91 -11.59
N ASP A 212 -4.55 -3.33 -12.35
CA ASP A 212 -5.17 -2.49 -13.37
C ASP A 212 -5.81 -1.21 -12.77
N ARG A 213 -6.16 -0.26 -13.64
CA ARG A 213 -7.00 0.89 -13.28
C ARG A 213 -8.25 0.90 -14.16
N PRO A 214 -9.48 0.92 -13.59
CA PRO A 214 -9.80 0.81 -12.17
C PRO A 214 -9.47 -0.56 -11.59
N ILE A 215 -9.15 -0.61 -10.29
CA ILE A 215 -8.71 -1.82 -9.58
C ILE A 215 -9.78 -2.92 -9.67
N LYS A 216 -9.47 -3.97 -10.43
CA LYS A 216 -10.29 -5.19 -10.63
C LYS A 216 -9.41 -6.44 -10.67
N THR A 217 -8.23 -6.34 -11.28
CA THR A 217 -7.34 -7.46 -11.59
C THR A 217 -5.95 -7.20 -11.00
N ARG A 218 -5.49 -8.11 -10.14
CA ARG A 218 -4.10 -8.14 -9.67
C ARG A 218 -3.23 -8.64 -10.81
N LEU A 219 -2.25 -7.83 -11.24
CA LEU A 219 -1.41 -8.13 -12.39
C LEU A 219 -0.03 -8.65 -11.97
N TRP A 220 0.49 -8.16 -10.85
CA TRP A 220 1.79 -8.57 -10.31
C TRP A 220 1.85 -8.36 -8.80
N SER A 221 2.72 -9.11 -8.12
CA SER A 221 3.10 -8.86 -6.72
C SER A 221 4.54 -9.24 -6.41
N SER A 222 5.17 -8.47 -5.51
CA SER A 222 6.47 -8.80 -4.92
C SER A 222 6.51 -10.17 -4.25
N ASN A 223 5.35 -10.69 -3.81
CA ASN A 223 5.25 -11.90 -2.99
C ASN A 223 4.81 -13.15 -3.77
N ASP A 224 4.71 -13.07 -5.09
CA ASP A 224 4.26 -14.20 -5.91
C ASP A 224 5.31 -15.31 -6.06
N CYS A 225 6.59 -15.00 -6.26
CA CYS A 225 7.59 -16.05 -6.54
C CYS A 225 8.16 -16.68 -5.25
N VAL A 226 8.96 -15.92 -4.49
CA VAL A 226 9.62 -16.37 -3.25
C VAL A 226 9.82 -15.19 -2.30
N ASN A 227 9.26 -15.25 -1.10
CA ASN A 227 9.62 -14.35 0.02
C ASN A 227 9.76 -15.19 1.29
N PRO A 228 10.99 -15.57 1.70
CA PRO A 228 11.21 -16.23 2.97
C PRO A 228 10.92 -15.25 4.12
N SER A 229 10.30 -15.77 5.19
CA SER A 229 10.17 -15.02 6.45
C SER A 229 11.49 -15.10 7.22
N THR A 230 12.01 -13.94 7.62
CA THR A 230 13.28 -13.76 8.33
C THR A 230 13.14 -13.02 9.66
N GLN A 231 11.98 -12.43 9.94
CA GLN A 231 11.66 -11.56 11.08
C GLN A 231 12.50 -10.26 11.12
N ASP A 232 11.86 -9.11 10.95
CA ASP A 232 12.53 -7.80 10.90
C ASP A 232 11.91 -6.84 11.93
N LEU A 233 12.29 -7.02 13.20
CA LEU A 233 11.82 -6.18 14.30
C LEU A 233 12.53 -4.82 14.29
N ARG A 234 11.81 -3.76 13.89
CA ARG A 234 12.35 -2.38 13.87
C ARG A 234 11.64 -1.48 14.86
N THR A 235 12.42 -0.65 15.55
CA THR A 235 11.90 0.51 16.30
C THR A 235 11.63 1.65 15.32
N LEU A 236 10.37 2.04 15.19
CA LEU A 236 9.93 3.15 14.36
C LEU A 236 9.88 4.43 15.20
N VAL A 237 10.75 5.38 14.89
CA VAL A 237 10.78 6.71 15.51
C VAL A 237 9.72 7.60 14.83
N PRO A 238 8.97 8.43 15.58
CA PRO A 238 8.02 9.40 15.01
C PRO A 238 8.58 10.19 13.83
N GLY A 239 7.81 10.26 12.73
CA GLY A 239 8.14 10.97 11.49
C GLY A 239 9.34 10.45 10.68
N GLN A 240 10.06 9.43 11.18
CA GLN A 240 11.16 8.79 10.44
C GLN A 240 10.62 7.65 9.57
N PRO A 241 10.80 7.71 8.24
CA PRO A 241 10.36 6.67 7.34
C PRO A 241 11.34 5.48 7.29
N VAL A 242 10.80 4.28 7.13
CA VAL A 242 11.54 3.11 6.66
C VAL A 242 11.02 2.75 5.27
N ALA A 243 11.91 2.54 4.31
CA ALA A 243 11.58 2.21 2.93
C ALA A 243 12.08 0.81 2.54
N PHE A 244 11.32 0.14 1.69
CA PHE A 244 11.69 -1.12 1.05
C PHE A 244 11.32 -1.06 -0.43
N GLU A 245 12.21 -1.50 -1.29
CA GLU A 245 12.14 -1.33 -2.74
C GLU A 245 12.19 -2.65 -3.50
N VAL A 246 11.56 -2.67 -4.67
CA VAL A 246 11.65 -3.73 -5.68
C VAL A 246 11.82 -3.07 -7.06
N THR A 247 12.92 -3.36 -7.76
CA THR A 247 13.09 -3.02 -9.18
C THR A 247 12.23 -3.95 -10.04
N TRP A 248 11.04 -3.50 -10.44
CA TRP A 248 10.05 -4.32 -11.12
C TRP A 248 10.31 -4.41 -12.63
N SER A 249 10.28 -5.62 -13.17
CA SER A 249 10.57 -5.95 -14.57
C SER A 249 9.50 -5.53 -15.61
N GLY A 250 8.39 -4.93 -15.18
CA GLY A 250 7.23 -4.66 -16.05
C GLY A 250 6.46 -5.93 -16.47
N LEU A 251 6.73 -7.08 -15.83
CA LEU A 251 6.10 -8.36 -16.13
C LEU A 251 5.05 -8.75 -15.06
N SER A 252 3.96 -9.36 -15.51
CA SER A 252 2.93 -9.96 -14.66
C SER A 252 3.47 -11.13 -13.83
N SER A 253 2.75 -11.53 -12.79
CA SER A 253 3.06 -12.72 -11.99
C SER A 253 1.80 -13.43 -11.50
N ASN A 254 1.96 -14.70 -11.12
CA ASN A 254 0.96 -15.48 -10.41
C ASN A 254 1.58 -16.10 -9.15
N PRO A 255 0.81 -16.43 -8.11
CA PRO A 255 1.34 -17.11 -6.92
C PRO A 255 2.10 -18.41 -7.27
N GLY A 256 3.29 -18.55 -6.69
CA GLY A 256 4.27 -19.59 -7.01
C GLY A 256 5.08 -19.38 -8.30
N CYS A 257 4.81 -18.31 -9.06
CA CYS A 257 5.42 -18.00 -10.36
C CYS A 257 5.50 -19.19 -11.33
N THR A 258 4.43 -19.98 -11.35
CA THR A 258 4.30 -21.22 -12.13
C THR A 258 3.82 -20.99 -13.56
N ALA A 259 3.22 -19.83 -13.85
CA ALA A 259 2.77 -19.45 -15.19
C ALA A 259 3.84 -18.62 -15.92
N ALA A 260 3.79 -18.64 -17.26
CA ALA A 260 4.62 -17.75 -18.06
C ALA A 260 4.28 -16.28 -17.78
N ARG A 261 5.26 -15.51 -17.29
CA ARG A 261 5.13 -14.09 -17.01
C ARG A 261 5.01 -13.31 -18.33
N THR A 262 4.03 -12.43 -18.44
CA THR A 262 3.75 -11.61 -19.63
C THR A 262 4.06 -10.14 -19.39
N ARG A 263 4.57 -9.44 -20.40
CA ARG A 263 4.82 -7.99 -20.31
C ARG A 263 3.49 -7.24 -20.22
N LEU A 264 3.35 -6.33 -19.27
CA LEU A 264 2.17 -5.47 -19.19
C LEU A 264 2.18 -4.49 -20.39
N PRO A 265 1.03 -4.27 -21.04
CA PRO A 265 0.93 -3.35 -22.18
C PRO A 265 1.02 -1.88 -21.74
N ALA A 266 0.91 -0.96 -22.69
CA ALA A 266 0.68 0.43 -22.37
C ALA A 266 -0.73 0.58 -21.76
N GLY A 267 -0.86 1.43 -20.73
CA GLY A 267 -2.10 1.56 -19.97
C GLY A 267 -1.91 2.17 -18.59
N ASP A 268 -3.02 2.28 -17.87
CA ASP A 268 -3.09 2.87 -16.53
C ASP A 268 -3.13 1.80 -15.43
N TYR A 269 -2.31 1.98 -14.41
CA TYR A 269 -2.10 1.00 -13.34
C TYR A 269 -2.20 1.63 -11.95
N THR A 270 -2.47 0.79 -10.95
CA THR A 270 -2.50 1.22 -9.55
C THR A 270 -1.54 0.38 -8.74
N LEU A 271 -0.61 1.06 -8.06
CA LEU A 271 0.27 0.48 -7.07
C LEU A 271 -0.41 0.55 -5.70
N LEU A 272 -0.41 -0.58 -5.00
CA LEU A 272 -0.80 -0.69 -3.59
C LEU A 272 0.28 -1.43 -2.82
N THR A 273 0.50 -1.05 -1.58
CA THR A 273 1.42 -1.74 -0.66
C THR A 273 0.70 -2.10 0.64
N ARG A 274 1.20 -3.11 1.36
CA ARG A 274 0.69 -3.47 2.68
C ARG A 274 1.79 -3.96 3.62
N VAL A 275 1.55 -3.76 4.92
CA VAL A 275 2.33 -4.35 6.02
C VAL A 275 1.36 -5.08 6.95
N ALA A 276 1.39 -6.41 6.90
CA ALA A 276 0.37 -7.31 7.45
C ALA A 276 -1.02 -6.99 6.88
N ASP A 277 -1.88 -6.38 7.69
CA ASP A 277 -3.27 -6.01 7.40
C ASP A 277 -3.47 -4.49 7.15
N LYS A 278 -2.44 -3.66 7.38
CA LYS A 278 -2.46 -2.23 7.00
C LYS A 278 -2.12 -2.08 5.52
N ILE A 279 -3.05 -1.54 4.73
CA ILE A 279 -2.89 -1.24 3.29
C ILE A 279 -2.65 0.26 3.10
N SER A 280 -1.87 0.63 2.08
CA SER A 280 -1.62 2.01 1.67
C SER A 280 -2.82 2.69 1.00
N GLY A 281 -2.71 4.01 0.79
CA GLY A 281 -3.46 4.67 -0.28
C GLY A 281 -3.00 4.18 -1.66
N PRO A 282 -3.82 4.34 -2.72
CA PRO A 282 -3.44 4.00 -4.09
C PRO A 282 -2.46 5.02 -4.67
N THR A 283 -1.44 4.52 -5.36
CA THR A 283 -0.54 5.35 -6.17
C THR A 283 -0.74 5.02 -7.65
N HIS A 284 -0.88 6.06 -8.46
CA HIS A 284 -1.28 5.95 -9.87
C HIS A 284 -0.10 6.24 -10.78
N PHE A 285 0.16 5.31 -11.72
CA PHE A 285 1.18 5.46 -12.76
C PHE A 285 0.70 4.91 -14.10
N THR A 286 1.36 5.29 -15.19
CA THR A 286 1.00 4.90 -16.55
C THR A 286 2.20 4.29 -17.26
N LEU A 287 1.99 3.18 -17.98
CA LEU A 287 2.96 2.67 -18.95
C LEU A 287 2.60 3.23 -20.33
N THR A 288 3.57 3.86 -20.97
CA THR A 288 3.49 4.45 -22.31
C THR A 288 4.15 3.53 -23.35
N PRO A 289 3.83 3.65 -24.65
CA PRO A 289 4.54 2.90 -25.69
C PRO A 289 6.07 3.12 -25.65
N ALA A 290 6.81 2.10 -26.07
CA ALA A 290 8.28 2.11 -26.14
C ALA A 290 8.84 3.14 -27.13
#